data_AF-A0A238FQN9-F1
#
_entry.id   AF-A0A238FQN9-F1
#
_cell.length_a   1.000
_cell.length_b   1.000
_cell.length_c   1.000
_cell.angle_alpha   90.00
_cell.angle_beta   90.00
_cell.angle_gamma   90.00
#
_symmetry.space_group_name_H-M   'P 1'
#
loop_
_entity.id
_entity.type
_entity.pdbx_description
1 polymer ?
#
loop_
_entity_poly.entity_id
_entity_poly.type
_entity_poly.pdbx_seq_one_letter_code
_entity_poly.pdbx_strand_id
1 'polypeptide(L)'
;MRNTRSTPLIGLIALVLASPTLVAGQANSQSSMSRTLQVNSLNDFCLFAPPTTGVTIGDSEAYEVAYCTAPNRGTRSIPAGTIQSAHFLETPHYTQITGTGDFTKINVQRGDEGGELDPHGATGKGNPVGAVVYSGGTEIYEWHEFISDTEFCIRVCKPSVPDAWLWCQHIYDLQGCEWNDPGQYGSGFDTCEGDGSDLPPGIYSLPGGGMTTFQQGDGSTPAPPPHAAGASSNCVAQNTINGNAAPATAAR
;
A
#
# COMPACT_ATOMS: atom_id res chain seq x y z
N MET A 1 -18.80 66.43 -31.47
CA MET A 1 -19.31 65.06 -31.62
C MET A 1 -18.15 64.10 -31.91
N ARG A 2 -17.51 63.54 -30.88
CA ARG A 2 -16.79 62.25 -30.96
C ARG A 2 -16.98 61.54 -29.63
N ASN A 3 -17.61 60.39 -29.71
CA ASN A 3 -18.16 59.61 -28.62
C ASN A 3 -17.14 58.53 -28.27
N THR A 4 -16.34 58.71 -27.22
CA THR A 4 -15.39 57.69 -26.75
C THR A 4 -16.12 56.74 -25.81
N ARG A 5 -16.54 55.58 -26.34
CA ARG A 5 -17.07 54.48 -25.54
C ARG A 5 -15.92 53.80 -24.80
N SER A 6 -15.98 53.80 -23.48
CA SER A 6 -15.14 52.99 -22.60
C SER A 6 -15.71 51.57 -22.55
N THR A 7 -14.95 50.60 -23.05
CA THR A 7 -15.26 49.17 -22.92
C THR A 7 -14.80 48.69 -21.54
N PRO A 8 -15.64 48.02 -20.74
CA PRO A 8 -15.17 47.44 -19.48
C PRO A 8 -14.40 46.16 -19.80
N LEU A 9 -13.20 46.04 -19.23
CA LEU A 9 -12.39 44.84 -19.27
C LEU A 9 -13.07 43.80 -18.36
N ILE A 10 -13.78 42.85 -18.95
CA ILE A 10 -14.33 41.70 -18.23
C ILE A 10 -13.13 40.83 -17.82
N GLY A 11 -12.77 40.88 -16.53
CA GLY A 11 -11.78 39.98 -15.95
C GLY A 11 -12.30 38.55 -16.03
N LEU A 12 -11.68 37.74 -16.89
CA LEU A 12 -11.80 36.29 -16.82
C LEU A 12 -11.19 35.85 -15.48
N ILE A 13 -12.04 35.54 -14.51
CA ILE A 13 -11.62 34.73 -13.36
C ILE A 13 -11.41 33.33 -13.92
N ALA A 14 -10.15 32.99 -14.19
CA ALA A 14 -9.76 31.61 -14.44
C ALA A 14 -10.03 30.82 -13.15
N LEU A 15 -11.09 30.02 -13.17
CA LEU A 15 -11.31 28.98 -12.17
C LEU A 15 -10.19 27.96 -12.40
N VAL A 16 -9.14 28.03 -11.58
CA VAL A 16 -8.07 27.04 -11.56
C VAL A 16 -8.71 25.74 -11.07
N LEU A 17 -9.07 24.87 -12.01
CA LEU A 17 -9.29 23.47 -11.71
C LEU A 17 -7.93 22.95 -11.22
N ALA A 18 -7.83 22.67 -9.93
CA ALA A 18 -6.69 21.95 -9.39
C ALA A 18 -6.69 20.57 -10.04
N SER A 19 -5.87 20.41 -11.08
CA SER A 19 -5.39 19.09 -11.49
C SER A 19 -4.79 18.42 -10.25
N PRO A 20 -4.88 17.09 -10.09
CA PRO A 20 -4.13 16.38 -9.06
C PRO A 20 -2.65 16.45 -9.42
N THR A 21 -2.03 17.60 -9.18
CA THR A 21 -0.59 17.74 -9.16
C THR A 21 -0.12 16.94 -7.96
N LEU A 22 0.68 15.91 -8.25
CA LEU A 22 1.54 15.19 -7.32
C LEU A 22 1.83 16.05 -6.08
N VAL A 23 1.33 15.64 -4.91
CA VAL A 23 1.51 16.33 -3.61
C VAL A 23 2.96 16.20 -3.09
N ALA A 24 3.92 15.94 -3.99
CA ALA A 24 5.33 15.94 -3.66
C ALA A 24 5.77 17.38 -3.36
N GLY A 25 6.11 17.65 -2.09
CA GLY A 25 6.61 18.93 -1.62
C GLY A 25 5.76 19.63 -0.56
N GLN A 26 4.55 19.14 -0.24
CA GLN A 26 3.78 19.67 0.90
C GLN A 26 4.23 19.04 2.21
N ALA A 27 4.48 19.84 3.23
CA ALA A 27 4.86 19.33 4.55
C ALA A 27 3.79 18.38 5.11
N ASN A 28 4.23 17.33 5.82
CA ASN A 28 3.32 16.41 6.47
C ASN A 28 2.61 17.09 7.65
N SER A 29 1.38 16.67 7.92
CA SER A 29 0.60 17.10 9.08
C SER A 29 -0.17 15.91 9.65
N GLN A 30 -0.19 15.77 10.98
CA GLN A 30 -0.98 14.74 11.65
C GLN A 30 -2.50 14.95 11.50
N SER A 31 -2.94 16.12 11.02
CA SER A 31 -4.33 16.38 10.64
C SER A 31 -4.61 16.17 9.15
N SER A 32 -3.64 15.71 8.36
CA SER A 32 -3.85 15.48 6.92
C SER A 32 -4.94 14.42 6.69
N MET A 33 -5.75 14.68 5.67
CA MET A 33 -6.76 13.76 5.14
C MET A 33 -6.39 13.30 3.72
N SER A 34 -5.11 13.43 3.34
CA SER A 34 -4.61 12.95 2.05
C SER A 34 -4.82 11.43 1.93
N ARG A 35 -5.22 10.99 0.75
CA ARG A 35 -5.36 9.58 0.37
C ARG A 35 -4.38 9.19 -0.74
N THR A 36 -3.27 9.91 -0.82
CA THR A 36 -2.23 9.63 -1.82
C THR A 36 -1.02 8.98 -1.16
N LEU A 37 -0.73 7.73 -1.53
CA LEU A 37 0.47 7.01 -1.08
C LEU A 37 1.60 7.08 -2.09
N GLN A 38 2.81 6.86 -1.59
CA GLN A 38 4.03 6.60 -2.35
C GLN A 38 4.55 5.24 -1.92
N VAL A 39 5.06 4.44 -2.84
CA VAL A 39 5.71 3.14 -2.58
C VAL A 39 7.00 3.10 -3.40
N ASN A 40 8.04 3.80 -2.91
CA ASN A 40 9.27 4.03 -3.68
C ASN A 40 10.49 3.32 -3.07
N SER A 41 10.58 3.27 -1.74
CA SER A 41 11.68 2.60 -1.02
C SER A 41 11.32 2.45 0.46
N LEU A 42 12.14 1.75 1.23
CA LEU A 42 12.00 1.71 2.69
C LEU A 42 12.04 3.09 3.36
N ASN A 43 12.73 4.08 2.79
CA ASN A 43 12.78 5.44 3.34
C ASN A 43 11.68 6.36 2.79
N ASP A 44 10.90 5.87 1.82
CA ASP A 44 9.85 6.64 1.14
C ASP A 44 8.73 5.70 0.70
N PHE A 45 7.99 5.23 1.68
CA PHE A 45 6.74 4.52 1.47
C PHE A 45 5.67 5.03 2.43
N CYS A 46 4.43 4.66 2.16
CA CYS A 46 3.29 5.04 2.96
C CYS A 46 2.36 3.84 3.16
N LEU A 47 1.50 3.95 4.18
CA LEU A 47 0.43 3.01 4.50
C LEU A 47 -0.89 3.77 4.65
N PHE A 48 -1.99 3.14 4.29
CA PHE A 48 -3.33 3.60 4.60
C PHE A 48 -3.73 3.10 6.00
N ALA A 49 -4.16 4.02 6.86
CA ALA A 49 -4.63 3.65 8.19
C ALA A 49 -5.66 4.67 8.72
N PRO A 50 -6.35 4.35 9.84
CA PRO A 50 -7.49 5.14 10.26
C PRO A 50 -7.13 6.59 10.57
N PRO A 51 -7.98 7.57 10.20
CA PRO A 51 -7.76 8.95 10.57
C PRO A 51 -7.97 9.21 12.07
N THR A 52 -8.61 8.27 12.79
CA THR A 52 -8.96 8.35 14.21
C THR A 52 -8.78 7.00 14.89
N THR A 53 -8.50 6.99 16.19
CA THR A 53 -8.36 5.75 16.98
C THR A 53 -9.71 5.10 17.30
N GLY A 54 -9.67 3.81 17.68
CA GLY A 54 -10.83 3.09 18.21
C GLY A 54 -11.80 2.57 17.15
N VAL A 55 -11.32 2.42 15.91
CA VAL A 55 -12.02 1.78 14.80
C VAL A 55 -11.12 0.69 14.24
N THR A 56 -11.72 -0.41 13.81
CA THR A 56 -11.02 -1.47 13.07
C THR A 56 -10.83 -1.04 11.62
N ILE A 57 -9.86 -1.64 10.92
CA ILE A 57 -9.65 -1.46 9.48
C ILE A 57 -10.94 -1.74 8.73
N GLY A 58 -11.58 -2.88 8.97
CA GLY A 58 -12.85 -3.25 8.33
C GLY A 58 -13.98 -2.22 8.49
N ASP A 59 -14.01 -1.47 9.59
CA ASP A 59 -15.00 -0.40 9.81
C ASP A 59 -14.59 0.93 9.15
N SER A 60 -13.30 1.15 8.91
CA SER A 60 -12.75 2.41 8.39
C SER A 60 -12.26 2.38 6.94
N GLU A 61 -12.28 1.23 6.26
CA GLU A 61 -11.67 1.03 4.95
C GLU A 61 -12.09 2.11 3.94
N ALA A 62 -13.35 2.56 3.98
CA ALA A 62 -13.88 3.56 3.05
C ALA A 62 -13.23 4.95 3.16
N TYR A 63 -12.58 5.27 4.28
CA TYR A 63 -12.13 6.63 4.60
C TYR A 63 -10.72 6.74 5.18
N GLU A 64 -9.90 5.70 5.08
CA GLU A 64 -8.49 5.68 5.44
C GLU A 64 -7.71 6.89 4.87
N VAL A 65 -6.58 7.20 5.51
CA VAL A 65 -5.68 8.28 5.13
C VAL A 65 -4.23 7.81 5.09
N ALA A 66 -3.42 8.51 4.32
CA ALA A 66 -2.02 8.18 4.13
C ALA A 66 -1.15 8.56 5.33
N TYR A 67 -0.32 7.61 5.76
CA TYR A 67 0.81 7.81 6.67
C TYR A 67 2.10 7.45 5.94
N CYS A 68 3.01 8.41 5.78
CA CYS A 68 4.27 8.18 5.07
C CYS A 68 5.48 8.18 6.01
N THR A 69 6.47 7.37 5.67
CA THR A 69 7.77 7.37 6.33
C THR A 69 8.55 8.64 5.95
N ALA A 70 8.51 9.07 4.69
CA ALA A 70 9.19 10.27 4.19
C ALA A 70 8.45 11.59 4.56
N PRO A 71 9.19 12.68 4.77
CA PRO A 71 8.60 14.01 4.86
C PRO A 71 8.13 14.52 3.50
N ASN A 72 7.42 15.64 3.49
CA ASN A 72 7.04 16.39 2.30
C ASN A 72 6.13 15.63 1.31
N ARG A 73 5.22 14.81 1.85
CA ARG A 73 4.21 14.05 1.09
C ARG A 73 2.81 14.64 1.21
N GLY A 74 2.60 15.65 2.04
CA GLY A 74 1.28 16.21 2.36
C GLY A 74 0.39 15.23 3.12
N THR A 75 0.96 14.18 3.68
CA THR A 75 0.29 13.10 4.39
C THR A 75 0.51 13.23 5.89
N ARG A 76 0.08 12.24 6.67
CA ARG A 76 0.53 12.09 8.06
C ARG A 76 1.92 11.46 8.07
N SER A 77 2.73 11.77 9.08
CA SER A 77 4.01 11.06 9.25
C SER A 77 3.79 9.81 10.08
N ILE A 78 4.41 8.69 9.67
CA ILE A 78 4.50 7.49 10.50
C ILE A 78 5.39 7.82 11.72
N PRO A 79 4.89 7.67 12.97
CA PRO A 79 5.69 7.94 14.16
C PRO A 79 6.92 7.03 14.27
N ALA A 80 7.98 7.53 14.90
CA ALA A 80 9.18 6.75 15.18
C ALA A 80 8.87 5.47 15.99
N GLY A 81 9.49 4.35 15.61
CA GLY A 81 9.29 3.05 16.23
C GLY A 81 7.91 2.44 16.00
N THR A 82 7.15 2.91 15.01
CA THR A 82 5.94 2.23 14.51
C THR A 82 6.35 1.00 13.70
N ILE A 83 7.23 1.18 12.70
CA ILE A 83 7.78 0.09 11.89
C ILE A 83 8.92 -0.59 12.67
N GLN A 84 8.81 -1.90 12.86
CA GLN A 84 9.81 -2.73 13.53
C GLN A 84 10.63 -3.56 12.54
N SER A 85 9.98 -4.04 11.47
CA SER A 85 10.63 -4.61 10.29
C SER A 85 9.94 -4.14 9.02
N ALA A 86 10.68 -4.13 7.91
CA ALA A 86 10.15 -3.84 6.59
C ALA A 86 11.12 -4.34 5.50
N HIS A 87 10.59 -5.07 4.54
CA HIS A 87 11.35 -5.72 3.47
C HIS A 87 10.80 -5.23 2.13
N PHE A 88 11.58 -4.44 1.42
CA PHE A 88 11.22 -3.95 0.09
C PHE A 88 11.68 -4.98 -0.94
N LEU A 89 10.76 -5.44 -1.78
CA LEU A 89 11.04 -6.39 -2.85
C LEU A 89 10.57 -5.85 -4.19
N GLU A 90 11.50 -5.76 -5.14
CA GLU A 90 11.23 -5.44 -6.54
C GLU A 90 11.20 -6.73 -7.38
N THR A 91 10.09 -7.01 -8.06
CA THR A 91 9.95 -8.19 -8.95
C THR A 91 9.59 -7.79 -10.38
N PRO A 92 9.62 -8.69 -11.38
CA PRO A 92 9.11 -8.38 -12.72
C PRO A 92 7.62 -7.97 -12.75
N HIS A 93 6.83 -8.41 -11.77
CA HIS A 93 5.37 -8.26 -11.75
C HIS A 93 4.88 -7.12 -10.87
N TYR A 94 5.56 -6.88 -9.75
CA TYR A 94 5.11 -5.98 -8.69
C TYR A 94 6.28 -5.45 -7.88
N THR A 95 6.02 -4.38 -7.14
CA THR A 95 6.84 -3.97 -5.99
C THR A 95 6.02 -4.26 -4.75
N GLN A 96 6.62 -4.82 -3.71
CA GLN A 96 5.95 -5.01 -2.43
C GLN A 96 6.81 -4.60 -1.24
N ILE A 97 6.16 -4.19 -0.16
CA ILE A 97 6.80 -4.00 1.14
C ILE A 97 6.01 -4.79 2.17
N THR A 98 6.68 -5.72 2.84
CA THR A 98 6.12 -6.55 3.92
C THR A 98 6.81 -6.21 5.22
N GLY A 99 6.11 -6.24 6.36
CA GLY A 99 6.77 -5.92 7.63
C GLY A 99 5.87 -5.99 8.85
N THR A 100 6.49 -5.72 10.00
CA THR A 100 5.83 -5.79 11.32
C THR A 100 6.00 -4.47 12.08
N GLY A 101 5.12 -4.22 13.05
CA GLY A 101 5.07 -2.94 13.73
C GLY A 101 4.18 -2.88 14.96
N ASP A 102 4.02 -1.65 15.46
CA ASP A 102 2.96 -1.27 16.40
C ASP A 102 2.07 -0.24 15.70
N PHE A 103 1.14 -0.74 14.88
CA PHE A 103 0.27 0.09 14.05
C PHE A 103 -0.84 0.78 14.83
N THR A 104 -0.97 0.48 16.14
CA THR A 104 -1.78 1.30 17.05
C THR A 104 -1.30 2.75 17.12
N LYS A 105 -0.03 3.00 16.75
CA LYS A 105 0.54 4.35 16.63
C LYS A 105 0.09 5.12 15.39
N ILE A 106 -0.51 4.46 14.40
CA ILE A 106 -1.19 5.07 13.25
C ILE A 106 -2.70 4.80 13.28
N ASN A 107 -3.23 4.60 14.49
CA ASN A 107 -4.64 4.48 14.85
C ASN A 107 -5.33 3.15 14.54
N VAL A 108 -4.62 2.13 14.08
CA VAL A 108 -5.21 0.78 13.98
C VAL A 108 -5.63 0.32 15.37
N GLN A 109 -6.84 -0.22 15.51
CA GLN A 109 -7.33 -0.68 16.80
C GLN A 109 -6.48 -1.85 17.31
N ARG A 110 -6.14 -1.84 18.60
CA ARG A 110 -5.42 -2.96 19.22
C ARG A 110 -6.24 -4.24 19.16
N GLY A 111 -5.61 -5.33 18.76
CA GLY A 111 -6.24 -6.64 18.56
C GLY A 111 -7.08 -6.74 17.30
N ASP A 112 -7.00 -5.75 16.41
CA ASP A 112 -7.56 -5.86 15.07
C ASP A 112 -6.67 -6.77 14.22
N GLU A 113 -7.28 -7.82 13.66
CA GLU A 113 -6.63 -8.79 12.78
C GLU A 113 -6.40 -8.22 11.36
N GLY A 114 -6.99 -7.06 11.08
CA GLY A 114 -6.76 -6.28 9.88
C GLY A 114 -7.89 -6.34 8.87
N GLY A 115 -7.61 -5.90 7.65
CA GLY A 115 -8.51 -5.90 6.50
C GLY A 115 -7.74 -5.62 5.22
N GLU A 116 -8.43 -5.71 4.08
CA GLU A 116 -7.88 -5.37 2.78
C GLU A 116 -8.30 -3.96 2.36
N LEU A 117 -7.34 -3.19 1.86
CA LEU A 117 -7.55 -1.89 1.24
C LEU A 117 -7.11 -1.96 -0.22
N ASP A 118 -7.97 -1.55 -1.15
CA ASP A 118 -7.76 -1.77 -2.58
C ASP A 118 -8.51 -0.74 -3.47
N PRO A 119 -8.25 -0.66 -4.79
CA PRO A 119 -8.87 0.31 -5.70
C PRO A 119 -10.29 -0.05 -6.14
N HIS A 120 -10.74 -1.28 -5.91
CA HIS A 120 -12.03 -1.81 -6.32
C HIS A 120 -13.04 -1.67 -5.19
N GLY A 121 -12.78 -2.19 -4.00
CA GLY A 121 -13.64 -2.13 -2.81
C GLY A 121 -15.09 -2.61 -3.05
N ALA A 122 -15.90 -2.70 -1.99
CA ALA A 122 -17.27 -3.23 -2.09
C ALA A 122 -18.22 -2.42 -3.02
N THR A 123 -17.90 -1.16 -3.30
CA THR A 123 -18.73 -0.26 -4.14
C THR A 123 -18.13 0.07 -5.50
N GLY A 124 -16.99 -0.52 -5.88
CA GLY A 124 -16.29 -0.21 -7.13
C GLY A 124 -15.62 1.18 -7.13
N LYS A 125 -15.36 1.75 -5.94
CA LYS A 125 -14.80 3.11 -5.75
C LYS A 125 -13.47 3.12 -4.99
N GLY A 126 -12.97 1.92 -4.66
CA GLY A 126 -11.88 1.71 -3.74
C GLY A 126 -12.24 1.93 -2.27
N ASN A 127 -11.41 1.37 -1.43
CA ASN A 127 -11.44 1.43 0.03
C ASN A 127 -9.99 1.64 0.50
N PRO A 128 -9.53 2.90 0.62
CA PRO A 128 -10.34 4.11 0.77
C PRO A 128 -10.81 4.74 -0.53
N VAL A 129 -11.99 5.36 -0.45
CA VAL A 129 -12.59 6.06 -1.59
C VAL A 129 -11.71 7.24 -2.00
N GLY A 130 -11.27 7.25 -3.26
CA GLY A 130 -10.37 8.30 -3.78
C GLY A 130 -8.90 8.10 -3.39
N ALA A 131 -8.51 6.88 -3.01
CA ALA A 131 -7.12 6.45 -2.95
C ALA A 131 -6.42 6.70 -4.29
N VAL A 132 -5.18 7.19 -4.22
CA VAL A 132 -4.27 7.26 -5.37
C VAL A 132 -2.91 6.75 -4.93
N VAL A 133 -2.37 5.74 -5.61
CA VAL A 133 -1.09 5.14 -5.25
C VAL A 133 -0.07 5.43 -6.34
N TYR A 134 1.12 5.88 -5.94
CA TYR A 134 2.25 6.08 -6.84
C TYR A 134 3.43 5.19 -6.47
N SER A 135 4.12 4.67 -7.47
CA SER A 135 5.41 4.01 -7.33
C SER A 135 6.34 4.43 -8.46
N GLY A 136 7.57 4.84 -8.14
CA GLY A 136 8.55 5.33 -9.11
C GLY A 136 8.06 6.54 -9.92
N GLY A 137 7.15 7.34 -9.35
CA GLY A 137 6.51 8.47 -10.05
C GLY A 137 5.41 8.10 -11.04
N THR A 138 5.01 6.82 -11.10
CA THR A 138 3.90 6.34 -11.93
C THR A 138 2.69 6.05 -11.05
N GLU A 139 1.50 6.45 -11.48
CA GLU A 139 0.26 6.07 -10.81
C GLU A 139 -0.01 4.59 -11.04
N ILE A 140 -0.27 3.86 -9.97
CA ILE A 140 -0.52 2.42 -9.98
C ILE A 140 -1.98 2.20 -9.66
N TYR A 141 -2.73 1.67 -10.62
CA TYR A 141 -4.14 1.37 -10.41
C TYR A 141 -4.35 0.07 -9.65
N GLU A 142 -3.64 -1.00 -10.00
CA GLU A 142 -3.74 -2.31 -9.32
C GLU A 142 -2.76 -2.36 -8.13
N TRP A 143 -3.32 -2.32 -6.93
CA TRP A 143 -2.59 -2.40 -5.66
C TRP A 143 -3.50 -3.01 -4.60
N HIS A 144 -2.91 -3.51 -3.52
CA HIS A 144 -3.62 -3.72 -2.27
C HIS A 144 -2.72 -3.41 -1.09
N GLU A 145 -3.33 -3.17 0.06
CA GLU A 145 -2.68 -3.11 1.35
C GLU A 145 -3.47 -3.95 2.35
N PHE A 146 -2.79 -4.84 3.06
CA PHE A 146 -3.33 -5.47 4.25
C PHE A 146 -2.57 -4.93 5.44
N ILE A 147 -3.31 -4.54 6.49
CA ILE A 147 -2.72 -4.02 7.71
C ILE A 147 -3.53 -4.46 8.92
N SER A 148 -2.82 -4.93 9.94
CA SER A 148 -3.35 -5.25 11.27
C SER A 148 -2.69 -4.36 12.32
N ASP A 149 -2.94 -4.58 13.60
CA ASP A 149 -2.25 -3.82 14.65
C ASP A 149 -0.74 -4.13 14.75
N THR A 150 -0.28 -5.23 14.14
CA THR A 150 1.08 -5.77 14.30
C THR A 150 1.81 -6.09 13.00
N GLU A 151 1.11 -6.18 11.86
CA GLU A 151 1.67 -6.57 10.57
C GLU A 151 1.10 -5.69 9.45
N PHE A 152 1.89 -5.51 8.38
CA PHE A 152 1.42 -4.94 7.14
C PHE A 152 2.08 -5.58 5.92
N CYS A 153 1.43 -5.42 4.80
CA CYS A 153 1.98 -5.62 3.48
C CYS A 153 1.28 -4.69 2.50
N ILE A 154 2.05 -4.06 1.62
CA ILE A 154 1.53 -3.26 0.52
C ILE A 154 2.20 -3.72 -0.76
N ARG A 155 1.39 -4.06 -1.76
CA ARG A 155 1.85 -4.47 -3.08
C ARG A 155 1.27 -3.55 -4.14
N VAL A 156 2.12 -3.13 -5.07
CA VAL A 156 1.77 -2.30 -6.22
C VAL A 156 2.15 -3.06 -7.49
N CYS A 157 1.15 -3.40 -8.30
CA CYS A 157 1.34 -4.23 -9.49
C CYS A 157 1.62 -3.37 -10.71
N LYS A 158 2.71 -3.70 -11.42
CA LYS A 158 3.29 -2.82 -12.42
C LYS A 158 2.33 -2.64 -13.61
N PRO A 159 1.97 -1.41 -14.00
CA PRO A 159 1.08 -1.16 -15.13
C PRO A 159 1.57 -1.69 -16.47
N SER A 160 2.88 -1.96 -16.59
CA SER A 160 3.48 -2.59 -17.77
C SER A 160 3.18 -4.08 -17.91
N VAL A 161 2.64 -4.72 -16.86
CA VAL A 161 2.29 -6.14 -16.83
C VAL A 161 0.84 -6.28 -17.31
N PRO A 162 0.55 -6.97 -18.43
CA PRO A 162 -0.80 -7.04 -18.99
C PRO A 162 -1.87 -7.54 -18.01
N ASP A 163 -1.50 -8.47 -17.13
CA ASP A 163 -2.38 -9.07 -16.14
C ASP A 163 -2.01 -8.64 -14.71
N ALA A 164 -1.63 -7.38 -14.51
CA ALA A 164 -1.23 -6.83 -13.20
C ALA A 164 -2.26 -7.13 -12.09
N TRP A 165 -3.55 -7.05 -12.39
CA TRP A 165 -4.66 -7.34 -11.47
C TRP A 165 -4.62 -8.77 -10.89
N LEU A 166 -4.02 -9.75 -11.58
CA LEU A 166 -3.86 -11.10 -11.03
C LEU A 166 -2.90 -11.12 -9.84
N TRP A 167 -1.89 -10.25 -9.84
CA TRP A 167 -0.85 -10.19 -8.81
C TRP A 167 -1.25 -9.34 -7.60
N CYS A 168 -2.24 -8.45 -7.79
CA CYS A 168 -2.86 -7.63 -6.75
C CYS A 168 -4.36 -7.96 -6.70
N GLN A 169 -4.66 -9.23 -6.42
CA GLN A 169 -6.04 -9.69 -6.25
C GLN A 169 -6.68 -9.03 -5.04
N HIS A 170 -8.01 -8.86 -5.13
CA HIS A 170 -8.84 -8.15 -4.16
C HIS A 170 -10.12 -8.93 -3.79
N ILE A 171 -10.00 -10.26 -3.84
CA ILE A 171 -11.08 -11.21 -3.55
C ILE A 171 -10.67 -12.20 -2.44
N TYR A 172 -9.53 -11.96 -1.82
CA TYR A 172 -8.90 -12.85 -0.84
C TYR A 172 -8.67 -12.13 0.50
N ASP A 173 -9.60 -11.23 0.82
CA ASP A 173 -9.56 -10.24 1.89
C ASP A 173 -9.35 -10.91 3.26
N LEU A 174 -9.94 -12.09 3.47
CA LEU A 174 -9.80 -12.87 4.71
C LEU A 174 -8.52 -13.71 4.84
N GLN A 175 -7.61 -13.72 3.86
CA GLN A 175 -6.37 -14.52 3.94
C GLN A 175 -5.19 -13.76 4.54
N GLY A 176 -5.24 -12.42 4.53
CA GLY A 176 -4.21 -11.56 5.10
C GLY A 176 -2.90 -11.55 4.31
N CYS A 177 -1.87 -11.01 4.96
CA CYS A 177 -0.62 -10.65 4.32
C CYS A 177 0.20 -11.83 3.80
N GLU A 178 0.59 -12.78 4.65
CA GLU A 178 1.47 -13.88 4.22
C GLU A 178 0.87 -14.71 3.06
N TRP A 179 -0.47 -14.73 2.94
CA TRP A 179 -1.16 -15.45 1.89
C TRP A 179 -1.23 -14.69 0.56
N ASN A 180 -1.62 -13.42 0.60
CA ASN A 180 -1.71 -12.57 -0.60
C ASN A 180 -0.32 -12.11 -1.09
N ASP A 181 0.55 -11.82 -0.12
CA ASP A 181 1.88 -11.27 -0.30
C ASP A 181 3.01 -12.16 0.25
N PRO A 182 3.22 -13.38 -0.28
CA PRO A 182 4.34 -14.21 0.14
C PRO A 182 5.68 -13.46 0.06
N GLY A 183 6.41 -13.44 1.17
CA GLY A 183 7.60 -12.61 1.31
C GLY A 183 8.32 -12.78 2.64
N GLN A 184 9.13 -11.79 3.00
CA GLN A 184 9.86 -11.75 4.26
C GLN A 184 9.10 -10.90 5.28
N TYR A 185 8.76 -11.47 6.42
CA TYR A 185 8.13 -10.76 7.56
C TYR A 185 9.03 -10.78 8.80
N GLY A 186 10.25 -11.27 8.64
CA GLY A 186 11.23 -11.41 9.71
C GLY A 186 11.69 -10.07 10.28
N SER A 187 12.66 -10.14 11.19
CA SER A 187 13.28 -8.94 11.75
C SER A 187 14.22 -8.26 10.75
N GLY A 188 14.31 -6.93 10.85
CA GLY A 188 15.30 -6.13 10.13
C GLY A 188 14.69 -5.33 8.99
N PHE A 189 15.59 -4.73 8.21
CA PHE A 189 15.24 -3.93 7.05
C PHE A 189 16.12 -4.33 5.89
N ASP A 190 15.53 -4.59 4.74
CA ASP A 190 16.27 -4.82 3.51
C ASP A 190 15.52 -4.37 2.26
N THR A 191 16.30 -4.20 1.20
CA THR A 191 15.80 -3.94 -0.14
C THR A 191 16.40 -5.00 -1.03
N CYS A 192 15.57 -5.81 -1.67
CA CYS A 192 15.96 -6.92 -2.51
C CYS A 192 15.33 -6.80 -3.90
N GLU A 193 15.96 -7.44 -4.87
CA GLU A 193 15.29 -7.88 -6.10
C GLU A 193 14.76 -9.30 -5.88
N GLY A 194 13.74 -9.72 -6.62
CA GLY A 194 13.31 -11.11 -6.59
C GLY A 194 12.42 -11.53 -7.74
N ASP A 195 12.24 -12.84 -7.86
CA ASP A 195 11.45 -13.43 -8.94
C ASP A 195 9.94 -13.24 -8.73
N GLY A 196 9.51 -13.04 -7.48
CA GLY A 196 8.10 -13.11 -7.08
C GLY A 196 7.61 -14.57 -6.96
N SER A 197 6.38 -14.78 -6.49
CA SER A 197 5.82 -16.13 -6.46
C SER A 197 5.68 -16.70 -7.89
N ASP A 198 5.80 -18.02 -8.04
CA ASP A 198 5.71 -18.68 -9.36
C ASP A 198 4.34 -18.46 -10.04
N LEU A 199 3.29 -18.28 -9.23
CA LEU A 199 1.92 -18.05 -9.68
C LEU A 199 1.29 -16.89 -8.88
N PRO A 200 0.30 -16.19 -9.46
CA PRO A 200 -0.46 -15.18 -8.74
C PRO A 200 -1.32 -15.80 -7.61
N PRO A 201 -1.67 -15.03 -6.57
CA PRO A 201 -2.46 -15.51 -5.44
C PRO A 201 -3.75 -16.20 -5.90
N GLY A 202 -4.00 -17.37 -5.31
CA GLY A 202 -5.19 -18.18 -5.58
C GLY A 202 -5.16 -18.99 -6.87
N ILE A 203 -4.09 -18.94 -7.68
CA ILE A 203 -3.95 -19.77 -8.89
C ILE A 203 -2.97 -20.91 -8.63
N TYR A 204 -3.43 -22.15 -8.73
CA TYR A 204 -2.63 -23.33 -8.42
C TYR A 204 -2.49 -24.29 -9.60
N SER A 205 -1.34 -24.92 -9.74
CA SER A 205 -1.13 -26.01 -10.69
C SER A 205 -1.72 -27.32 -10.17
N LEU A 206 -2.37 -28.09 -11.06
CA LEU A 206 -2.93 -29.40 -10.73
C LEU A 206 -1.96 -30.55 -11.05
N PRO A 207 -1.98 -31.64 -10.26
CA PRO A 207 -1.30 -32.88 -10.63
C PRO A 207 -1.79 -33.39 -11.99
N GLY A 208 -0.86 -33.64 -12.92
CA GLY A 208 -1.19 -34.06 -14.30
C GLY A 208 -1.32 -32.92 -15.31
N GLY A 209 -1.10 -31.67 -14.89
CA GLY A 209 -1.14 -30.47 -15.73
C GLY A 209 -2.48 -29.73 -15.65
N GLY A 210 -2.45 -28.44 -16.00
CA GLY A 210 -3.58 -27.53 -15.88
C GLY A 210 -3.53 -26.64 -14.63
N MET A 211 -4.43 -25.66 -14.57
CA MET A 211 -4.54 -24.70 -13.48
C MET A 211 -5.91 -24.78 -12.81
N THR A 212 -5.98 -24.40 -11.53
CA THR A 212 -7.21 -24.18 -10.78
C THR A 212 -7.16 -22.83 -10.08
N THR A 213 -8.31 -22.28 -9.76
CA THR A 213 -8.44 -21.01 -9.04
C THR A 213 -9.22 -21.26 -7.77
N PHE A 214 -8.67 -20.82 -6.64
CA PHE A 214 -9.35 -20.81 -5.36
C PHE A 214 -10.37 -19.67 -5.33
N GLN A 215 -11.53 -19.89 -4.72
CA GLN A 215 -12.47 -18.82 -4.37
C GLN A 215 -12.66 -18.80 -2.86
N GLN A 216 -12.46 -17.62 -2.28
CA GLN A 216 -12.68 -17.42 -0.86
C GLN A 216 -14.17 -17.62 -0.53
N GLY A 217 -14.45 -18.38 0.52
CA GLY A 217 -15.81 -18.69 0.95
C GLY A 217 -16.44 -19.95 0.31
N ASP A 218 -15.73 -20.64 -0.59
CA ASP A 218 -16.16 -21.93 -1.11
C ASP A 218 -16.22 -23.02 -0.02
N GLY A 219 -17.07 -24.03 -0.24
CA GLY A 219 -17.32 -25.12 0.71
C GLY A 219 -16.12 -26.03 1.02
N SER A 220 -15.01 -25.91 0.31
CA SER A 220 -13.73 -26.54 0.62
C SER A 220 -12.87 -25.60 1.47
N THR A 221 -13.23 -25.48 2.74
CA THR A 221 -12.37 -24.92 3.79
C THR A 221 -11.55 -26.06 4.43
N PRO A 222 -10.26 -25.86 4.74
CA PRO A 222 -9.51 -24.59 4.72
C PRO A 222 -9.05 -24.16 3.32
N ALA A 223 -8.70 -22.87 3.19
CA ALA A 223 -8.04 -22.33 2.00
C ALA A 223 -6.75 -23.12 1.71
N PRO A 224 -6.33 -23.22 0.43
CA PRO A 224 -5.02 -23.76 0.09
C PRO A 224 -3.91 -22.93 0.73
N PRO A 225 -2.72 -23.52 0.95
CA PRO A 225 -1.60 -22.78 1.53
C PRO A 225 -1.16 -21.59 0.65
N PRO A 226 -0.50 -20.57 1.25
CA PRO A 226 0.17 -19.52 0.51
C PRO A 226 1.09 -20.10 -0.57
N HIS A 227 1.29 -19.35 -1.66
CA HIS A 227 2.41 -19.64 -2.55
C HIS A 227 3.74 -19.47 -1.81
N ALA A 228 4.76 -20.21 -2.24
CA ALA A 228 6.10 -19.93 -1.76
C ALA A 228 6.54 -18.55 -2.25
N ALA A 229 7.23 -17.80 -1.39
CA ALA A 229 7.93 -16.60 -1.81
C ALA A 229 8.99 -16.97 -2.87
N GLY A 230 9.10 -16.15 -3.92
CA GLY A 230 10.15 -16.28 -4.92
C GLY A 230 11.54 -16.12 -4.35
N ALA A 231 12.55 -16.54 -5.12
CA ALA A 231 13.94 -16.28 -4.74
C ALA A 231 14.21 -14.77 -4.70
N SER A 232 14.92 -14.33 -3.66
CA SER A 232 15.41 -12.96 -3.53
C SER A 232 16.91 -12.91 -3.82
N SER A 233 17.36 -11.79 -4.39
CA SER A 233 18.75 -11.54 -4.76
C SER A 233 19.09 -10.06 -4.57
N ASN A 234 20.38 -9.73 -4.65
CA ASN A 234 20.89 -8.36 -4.52
C ASN A 234 20.39 -7.60 -3.27
N CYS A 235 20.13 -8.34 -2.19
CA CYS A 235 19.60 -7.81 -0.94
C CYS A 235 20.60 -6.87 -0.25
N VAL A 236 20.14 -5.66 0.04
CA VAL A 236 20.88 -4.63 0.79
C VAL A 236 20.19 -4.40 2.13
N ALA A 237 20.84 -4.86 3.21
CA ALA A 237 20.36 -4.61 4.57
C ALA A 237 20.50 -3.13 4.95
N GLN A 238 19.53 -2.62 5.71
CA GLN A 238 19.50 -1.27 6.25
C GLN A 238 19.43 -1.31 7.78
N ASN A 239 20.18 -0.44 8.44
CA ASN A 239 20.15 -0.37 9.91
C ASN A 239 18.94 0.43 10.41
N THR A 240 18.45 1.36 9.59
CA THR A 240 17.41 2.30 9.97
C THR A 240 16.50 2.61 8.79
N ILE A 241 15.25 2.96 9.10
CA ILE A 241 14.31 3.60 8.18
C ILE A 241 14.03 5.01 8.72
N ASN A 242 14.35 6.03 7.92
CA ASN A 242 14.21 7.45 8.28
C ASN A 242 14.83 7.81 9.64
N GLY A 243 16.00 7.24 9.93
CA GLY A 243 16.73 7.46 11.18
C GLY A 243 16.25 6.63 12.38
N ASN A 244 15.18 5.84 12.23
CA ASN A 244 14.73 4.90 13.25
C ASN A 244 15.35 3.53 13.02
N ALA A 245 16.12 3.04 14.00
CA ALA A 245 16.68 1.69 13.95
C ALA A 245 15.59 0.63 14.16
N ALA A 246 15.77 -0.54 13.53
CA ALA A 246 14.99 -1.71 13.88
C ALA A 246 15.25 -2.03 15.37
N PRO A 247 14.26 -2.55 16.11
CA PRO A 247 14.54 -3.09 17.43
C PRO A 247 15.71 -4.08 17.33
N ALA A 248 16.75 -3.90 18.14
CA ALA A 248 17.86 -4.85 18.16
C ALA A 248 17.30 -6.22 18.54
N THR A 249 17.43 -7.20 17.63
CA THR A 249 17.08 -8.59 17.95
C THR A 249 17.97 -9.06 19.08
N ALA A 250 17.36 -9.50 20.18
CA ALA A 250 18.04 -10.38 21.11
C ALA A 250 18.39 -11.65 20.32
N ALA A 251 19.69 -11.93 20.19
CA ALA A 251 20.18 -13.13 19.53
C ALA A 251 19.46 -14.38 20.08
N ARG A 252 18.87 -15.18 19.19
CA ARG A 252 18.51 -16.57 19.46
C ARG A 252 19.52 -17.48 18.78
#